data_AF-A0A3N9XAD8-F1
#
_entry.id   AF-A0A3N9XAD8-F1
#
_cell.length_a   1.000
_cell.length_b   1.000
_cell.length_c   1.000
_cell.angle_alpha   90.00
_cell.angle_beta   90.00
_cell.angle_gamma   90.00
#
_symmetry.space_group_name_H-M   'P 1'
#
loop_
_entity.id
_entity.type
_entity.pdbx_description
1 polymer ?
#
loop_
_entity_poly.entity_id
_entity_poly.type
_entity_poly.pdbx_seq_one_letter_code
_entity_poly.pdbx_strand_id
1 'polypeptide(L)'
;MAEVPLKIDERVEQLVRDTLHWAVKRKPVEFDEALKAFSDRSTRQSALELLAAISAFVSADICQGKPSPEQIQQLAEEVAEAEAWSSATSPEVEAFLNAVVAGRPMSGVLPADSVVVLAFIVAASLLSSRPKSEGDWWFNYLDKVEAAIEATG
;
A
#
# COMPACT_ATOMS: atom_id res chain seq x y z
N MET A 1 -8.34 -22.09 -13.50
CA MET A 1 -9.20 -21.28 -12.61
C MET A 1 -9.23 -19.90 -13.24
N ALA A 2 -10.41 -19.36 -13.55
CA ALA A 2 -10.50 -18.02 -14.10
C ALA A 2 -10.18 -17.03 -12.98
N GLU A 3 -9.12 -16.25 -13.15
CA GLU A 3 -8.90 -15.05 -12.34
C GLU A 3 -10.08 -14.10 -12.63
N VAL A 4 -10.73 -13.64 -11.56
CA VAL A 4 -11.80 -12.64 -11.67
C VAL A 4 -11.10 -11.30 -11.66
N PRO A 5 -11.42 -10.40 -12.61
CA PRO A 5 -10.82 -9.08 -12.60
C PRO A 5 -11.04 -8.38 -11.29
N LEU A 6 -9.95 -7.89 -10.71
CA LEU A 6 -10.02 -7.01 -9.56
C LEU A 6 -10.61 -5.69 -10.04
N LYS A 7 -11.94 -5.64 -10.08
CA LYS A 7 -12.68 -4.44 -10.38
C LYS A 7 -12.66 -3.57 -9.13
N ILE A 8 -11.87 -2.50 -9.19
CA ILE A 8 -11.76 -1.56 -8.09
C ILE A 8 -13.10 -0.83 -7.98
N ASP A 9 -13.66 -0.78 -6.76
CA ASP A 9 -14.84 0.04 -6.49
C ASP A 9 -14.40 1.51 -6.49
N GLU A 10 -14.91 2.32 -7.43
CA GLU A 10 -14.55 3.73 -7.61
C GLU A 10 -14.66 4.55 -6.31
N ARG A 11 -15.62 4.20 -5.43
CA ARG A 11 -15.76 4.87 -4.13
C ARG A 11 -14.62 4.50 -3.20
N VAL A 12 -14.24 3.22 -3.16
CA VAL A 12 -13.12 2.74 -2.32
C VAL A 12 -11.80 3.30 -2.84
N GLU A 13 -11.62 3.36 -4.16
CA GLU A 13 -10.47 3.95 -4.83
C GLU A 13 -10.27 5.41 -4.42
N GLN A 14 -11.32 6.22 -4.49
CA GLN A 14 -11.25 7.63 -4.09
C GLN A 14 -10.90 7.78 -2.61
N LEU A 15 -11.50 6.97 -1.73
CA LEU A 15 -11.17 6.98 -0.30
C LEU A 15 -9.71 6.61 -0.07
N VAL A 16 -9.20 5.58 -0.74
CA VAL A 16 -7.80 5.16 -0.63
C VAL A 16 -6.86 6.25 -1.13
N ARG A 17 -7.16 6.89 -2.26
CA ARG A 17 -6.39 8.02 -2.80
C ARG A 17 -6.34 9.20 -1.84
N ASP A 18 -7.48 9.59 -1.28
CA ASP A 18 -7.59 10.72 -0.34
C ASP A 18 -6.82 10.42 0.96
N THR A 19 -6.86 9.19 1.46
CA THR A 19 -6.11 8.80 2.66
C THR A 19 -4.61 8.67 2.38
N LEU A 20 -4.21 8.10 1.24
CA LEU A 20 -2.82 8.05 0.79
C LEU A 20 -2.23 9.47 0.67
N HIS A 21 -3.02 10.45 0.23
CA HIS A 21 -2.58 11.84 0.15
C HIS A 21 -2.05 12.37 1.49
N TRP A 22 -2.75 12.09 2.59
CA TRP A 22 -2.34 12.52 3.93
C TRP A 22 -1.16 11.71 4.46
N ALA A 23 -1.10 10.41 4.16
CA ALA A 23 0.05 9.56 4.49
C ALA A 23 1.33 10.02 3.79
N VAL A 24 1.28 10.25 2.47
CA VAL A 24 2.42 10.76 1.69
C VAL A 24 2.88 12.13 2.19
N LYS A 25 1.95 13.00 2.58
CA LYS A 25 2.26 14.31 3.16
C LYS A 25 2.71 14.27 4.63
N ARG A 26 2.68 13.10 5.27
CA ARG A 26 3.03 12.89 6.68
C ARG A 26 2.22 13.80 7.60
N LYS A 27 0.90 13.81 7.38
CA LYS A 27 -0.08 14.63 8.11
C LYS A 27 -0.89 13.75 9.06
N PRO A 28 -0.38 13.45 10.28
CA PRO A 28 -0.95 12.42 11.15
C PRO A 28 -2.39 12.73 11.57
N VAL A 29 -2.72 13.98 11.86
CA VAL A 29 -4.07 14.37 12.28
C VAL A 29 -5.07 14.18 11.13
N GLU A 30 -4.74 14.68 9.94
CA GLU A 30 -5.59 14.56 8.77
C GLU A 30 -5.70 13.11 8.28
N PHE A 31 -4.61 12.34 8.42
CA PHE A 31 -4.59 10.91 8.14
C PHE A 31 -5.50 10.12 9.08
N ASP A 32 -5.41 10.36 10.39
CA ASP A 32 -6.27 9.74 11.40
C ASP A 32 -7.75 10.08 11.17
N GLU A 33 -8.06 11.33 10.80
CA GLU A 33 -9.42 11.73 10.41
C GLU A 33 -9.90 11.01 9.15
N ALA A 34 -9.05 10.90 8.12
CA ALA A 34 -9.39 10.21 6.87
C ALA A 34 -9.65 8.71 7.09
N LEU A 35 -8.92 8.06 8.01
CA LEU A 35 -9.13 6.65 8.36
C LEU A 35 -10.54 6.36 8.91
N LYS A 36 -11.23 7.35 9.47
CA LYS A 36 -12.62 7.19 9.96
C LYS A 36 -13.63 6.93 8.85
N ALA A 37 -13.28 7.24 7.59
CA ALA A 37 -14.13 6.95 6.44
C ALA A 37 -14.28 5.44 6.16
N PHE A 38 -13.37 4.60 6.68
CA PHE A 38 -13.41 3.14 6.56
C PHE A 38 -14.16 2.49 7.72
N SER A 39 -15.39 2.93 7.97
CA SER A 39 -16.16 2.56 9.17
C SER A 39 -16.71 1.12 9.18
N ASP A 40 -16.85 0.50 8.00
CA ASP A 40 -17.41 -0.84 7.88
C ASP A 40 -16.35 -1.88 7.45
N ARG A 41 -16.66 -3.16 7.68
CA ARG A 41 -15.74 -4.27 7.37
C ARG A 41 -15.49 -4.42 5.87
N SER A 42 -16.50 -4.17 5.04
CA SER A 42 -16.39 -4.35 3.59
C SER A 42 -15.43 -3.32 3.01
N THR A 43 -15.63 -2.05 3.34
CA THR A 43 -14.78 -0.94 2.87
C THR A 43 -13.33 -1.09 3.34
N ARG A 44 -13.11 -1.54 4.59
CA ARG A 44 -11.75 -1.86 5.09
C ARG A 44 -11.09 -3.00 4.33
N GLN A 45 -11.84 -4.07 4.05
CA GLN A 45 -11.32 -5.22 3.31
C GLN A 45 -10.93 -4.83 1.88
N SER A 46 -11.81 -4.12 1.16
CA SER A 46 -11.52 -3.65 -0.20
C SER A 46 -10.35 -2.67 -0.24
N ALA A 47 -10.24 -1.76 0.74
CA ALA A 47 -9.10 -0.86 0.85
C ALA A 47 -7.79 -1.63 1.08
N LEU A 48 -7.80 -2.64 1.96
CA LEU A 48 -6.64 -3.47 2.23
C LEU A 48 -6.21 -4.27 0.99
N GLU A 49 -7.15 -4.82 0.23
CA GLU A 49 -6.88 -5.53 -1.03
C GLU A 49 -6.24 -4.60 -2.05
N LEU A 50 -6.77 -3.39 -2.22
CA LEU A 50 -6.20 -2.39 -3.11
C LEU A 50 -4.79 -1.96 -2.67
N LEU A 51 -4.59 -1.65 -1.38
CA LEU A 51 -3.27 -1.27 -0.84
C LEU A 51 -2.25 -2.40 -0.95
N ALA A 52 -2.68 -3.65 -0.78
CA ALA A 52 -1.83 -4.83 -0.97
C ALA A 52 -1.44 -4.96 -2.44
N ALA A 53 -2.37 -4.80 -3.38
CA ALA A 53 -2.09 -4.86 -4.82
C ALA A 53 -1.13 -3.73 -5.25
N ILE A 54 -1.35 -2.50 -4.78
CA ILE A 54 -0.46 -1.36 -5.00
C ILE A 54 0.94 -1.68 -4.45
N SER A 55 1.02 -2.16 -3.21
CA SER A 55 2.31 -2.49 -2.58
C SER A 55 3.03 -3.61 -3.34
N ALA A 56 2.31 -4.64 -3.79
CA ALA A 56 2.87 -5.74 -4.58
C ALA A 56 3.50 -5.22 -5.87
N PHE A 57 2.73 -4.42 -6.61
CA PHE A 57 3.12 -3.87 -7.88
C PHE A 57 4.33 -2.95 -7.72
N VAL A 58 4.26 -2.00 -6.79
CA VAL A 58 5.32 -1.01 -6.60
C VAL A 58 6.61 -1.66 -6.09
N SER A 59 6.51 -2.61 -5.15
CA SER A 59 7.69 -3.37 -4.71
C SER A 59 8.31 -4.17 -5.86
N ALA A 60 7.48 -4.82 -6.69
CA ALA A 60 7.99 -5.55 -7.85
C ALA A 60 8.65 -4.62 -8.88
N ASP A 61 8.06 -3.44 -9.11
CA ASP A 61 8.62 -2.42 -9.99
C ASP A 61 9.97 -1.92 -9.46
N ILE A 62 10.07 -1.55 -8.17
CA ILE A 62 11.32 -1.12 -7.53
C ILE A 62 12.41 -2.21 -7.66
N CYS A 63 12.05 -3.46 -7.39
CA CYS A 63 12.99 -4.59 -7.45
C CYS A 63 13.22 -5.15 -8.86
N GLN A 64 12.59 -4.57 -9.89
CA GLN A 64 12.65 -5.03 -11.29
C GLN A 64 12.22 -6.50 -11.47
N GLY A 65 11.18 -6.91 -10.74
CA GLY A 65 10.66 -8.28 -10.71
C GLY A 65 10.18 -8.66 -9.31
N LYS A 66 9.85 -9.93 -9.10
CA LYS A 66 9.44 -10.41 -7.77
C LYS A 66 10.56 -10.18 -6.75
N PRO A 67 10.32 -9.42 -5.65
CA PRO A 67 11.35 -9.14 -4.65
C PRO A 67 11.89 -10.43 -4.01
N SER A 68 13.21 -10.50 -3.82
CA SER A 68 13.86 -11.50 -2.99
C SER A 68 13.64 -11.22 -1.50
N PRO A 69 13.86 -12.20 -0.60
CA PRO A 69 13.75 -11.96 0.84
C PRO A 69 14.66 -10.83 1.34
N GLU A 70 15.89 -10.74 0.81
CA GLU A 70 16.84 -9.67 1.14
C GLU A 70 16.34 -8.30 0.67
N GLN A 71 15.74 -8.23 -0.52
CA GLN A 71 15.13 -6.99 -1.02
C GLN A 71 13.91 -6.58 -0.20
N ILE A 72 13.10 -7.54 0.27
CA ILE A 72 11.96 -7.26 1.17
C ILE A 72 12.45 -6.69 2.49
N GLN A 73 13.49 -7.29 3.08
CA GLN A 73 14.11 -6.81 4.31
C GLN A 73 14.63 -5.37 4.13
N GLN A 74 15.37 -5.11 3.05
CA GLN A 74 15.89 -3.78 2.76
C GLN A 74 14.76 -2.75 2.59
N LEU A 75 13.72 -3.07 1.81
CA LEU A 75 12.55 -2.19 1.65
C LEU A 75 11.85 -1.94 2.99
N ALA A 76 11.77 -2.93 3.86
CA ALA A 76 11.14 -2.78 5.16
C ALA A 76 11.92 -1.84 6.09
N GLU A 77 13.25 -1.91 6.06
CA GLU A 77 14.13 -0.98 6.78
C GLU A 77 13.99 0.46 6.23
N GLU A 78 14.05 0.62 4.91
CA GLU A 78 13.91 1.93 4.25
C GLU A 78 12.55 2.58 4.53
N VAL A 79 11.46 1.81 4.47
CA VAL A 79 10.11 2.30 4.77
C VAL A 79 9.98 2.66 6.26
N ALA A 80 10.46 1.81 7.17
CA ALA A 80 10.39 2.10 8.61
C ALA A 80 11.19 3.36 8.99
N GLU A 81 12.35 3.57 8.37
CA GLU A 81 13.13 4.80 8.55
C GLU A 81 12.42 6.03 7.97
N ALA A 82 11.92 5.93 6.73
CA ALA A 82 11.23 7.02 6.07
C ALA A 82 9.93 7.42 6.80
N GLU A 83 9.22 6.44 7.36
CA GLU A 83 7.92 6.60 7.99
C GLU A 83 7.99 6.62 9.52
N ALA A 84 9.13 7.02 10.10
CA ALA A 84 9.34 7.16 11.54
C ALA A 84 8.41 8.16 12.26
N TRP A 85 7.64 8.96 11.50
CA TRP A 85 6.54 9.78 12.04
C TRP A 85 5.32 8.95 12.44
N SER A 86 5.21 7.72 11.91
CA SER A 86 4.19 6.73 12.23
C SER A 86 4.71 5.72 13.26
N SER A 87 3.87 4.75 13.65
CA SER A 87 4.27 3.65 14.53
C SER A 87 4.78 2.41 13.76
N ALA A 88 4.92 2.47 12.43
CA ALA A 88 5.32 1.32 11.63
C ALA A 88 6.76 0.90 11.93
N THR A 89 6.94 -0.37 12.31
CA THR A 89 8.26 -0.95 12.55
C THR A 89 8.75 -1.78 11.37
N SER A 90 10.07 -1.88 11.18
CA SER A 90 10.66 -2.71 10.11
C SER A 90 10.13 -4.16 10.12
N PRO A 91 10.04 -4.87 11.27
CA PRO A 91 9.46 -6.22 11.29
C PRO A 91 8.00 -6.30 10.83
N GLU A 92 7.17 -5.30 11.14
CA GLU A 92 5.77 -5.26 10.69
C GLU A 92 5.69 -5.01 9.19
N VAL A 93 6.49 -4.08 8.67
CA VAL A 93 6.57 -3.79 7.23
C VAL A 93 7.06 -5.02 6.47
N GLU A 94 8.10 -5.69 6.98
CA GLU A 94 8.65 -6.91 6.38
C GLU A 94 7.61 -8.03 6.33
N ALA A 95 6.88 -8.25 7.43
CA ALA A 95 5.82 -9.24 7.51
C ALA A 95 4.68 -8.94 6.51
N PHE A 96 4.30 -7.66 6.40
CA PHE A 96 3.32 -7.19 5.43
C PHE A 96 3.79 -7.44 3.99
N LEU A 97 4.98 -6.99 3.61
CA LEU A 97 5.53 -7.14 2.26
C LEU A 97 5.68 -8.62 1.87
N ASN A 98 6.15 -9.47 2.79
CA ASN A 98 6.21 -10.91 2.57
C ASN A 98 4.82 -11.51 2.30
N ALA A 99 3.80 -11.09 3.06
CA ALA A 99 2.43 -11.56 2.86
C ALA A 99 1.89 -11.15 1.49
N VAL A 100 2.10 -9.88 1.11
CA VAL A 100 1.71 -9.33 -0.20
C VAL A 100 2.39 -10.10 -1.34
N VAL A 101 3.71 -10.22 -1.33
CA VAL A 101 4.50 -10.86 -2.41
C VAL A 101 4.21 -12.35 -2.52
N ALA A 102 3.80 -12.99 -1.43
CA ALA A 102 3.41 -14.40 -1.41
C ALA A 102 1.92 -14.63 -1.72
N GLY A 103 1.12 -13.58 -1.92
CA GLY A 103 -0.34 -13.69 -2.12
C GLY A 103 -1.07 -14.30 -0.92
N ARG A 104 -0.54 -14.11 0.29
CA ARG A 104 -1.10 -14.71 1.51
C ARG A 104 -2.18 -13.81 2.12
N PRO A 105 -3.23 -14.39 2.72
CA PRO A 105 -4.22 -13.62 3.46
C PRO A 105 -3.59 -12.84 4.62
N MET A 106 -3.87 -11.53 4.67
CA MET A 106 -3.41 -10.63 5.74
C MET A 106 -4.02 -10.94 7.11
N SER A 107 -5.14 -11.66 7.16
CA SER A 107 -5.92 -11.96 8.36
C SER A 107 -5.20 -12.80 9.42
N GLY A 108 -4.00 -13.31 9.13
CA GLY A 108 -3.16 -14.08 10.06
C GLY A 108 -1.80 -13.47 10.38
N VAL A 109 -1.51 -12.26 9.87
CA VAL A 109 -0.18 -11.64 9.97
C VAL A 109 -0.17 -10.50 10.99
N LEU A 110 -1.24 -9.70 11.05
CA LEU A 110 -1.37 -8.54 11.95
C LEU A 110 -2.82 -8.38 12.46
N PRO A 111 -3.05 -7.69 13.60
CA PRO A 111 -4.39 -7.31 14.04
C PRO A 111 -5.14 -6.50 12.95
N ALA A 112 -6.43 -6.78 12.76
CA ALA A 112 -7.21 -6.29 11.61
C ALA A 112 -7.32 -4.76 11.51
N ASP A 113 -7.30 -4.03 12.62
CA ASP A 113 -7.33 -2.56 12.59
C ASP A 113 -5.92 -1.98 12.33
N SER A 114 -4.87 -2.63 12.85
CA SER A 114 -3.47 -2.20 12.66
C SER A 114 -2.97 -2.46 11.24
N VAL A 115 -3.45 -3.52 10.58
CA VAL A 115 -2.99 -3.88 9.23
C VAL A 115 -3.41 -2.87 8.16
N VAL A 116 -4.57 -2.23 8.32
CA VAL A 116 -5.04 -1.21 7.36
C VAL A 116 -4.16 0.04 7.45
N VAL A 117 -3.87 0.50 8.67
CA VAL A 117 -2.99 1.65 8.90
C VAL A 117 -1.59 1.38 8.35
N LEU A 118 -1.03 0.20 8.65
CA LEU A 118 0.27 -0.21 8.11
C LEU A 118 0.26 -0.25 6.58
N ALA A 119 -0.78 -0.81 5.96
CA ALA A 119 -0.89 -0.90 4.52
C ALA A 119 -0.87 0.48 3.85
N PHE A 120 -1.53 1.48 4.45
CA PHE A 120 -1.46 2.87 3.97
C PHE A 120 -0.06 3.45 4.08
N ILE A 121 0.61 3.26 5.21
CA ILE A 121 1.97 3.77 5.44
C ILE A 121 2.95 3.16 4.44
N VAL A 122 2.92 1.83 4.28
CA VAL A 122 3.79 1.12 3.33
C VAL A 122 3.52 1.56 1.90
N ALA A 123 2.26 1.57 1.46
CA ALA A 123 1.91 1.99 0.10
C ALA A 123 2.32 3.45 -0.17
N ALA A 124 2.07 4.37 0.78
CA ALA A 124 2.45 5.77 0.64
C ALA A 124 3.97 5.95 0.52
N SER A 125 4.74 5.22 1.33
CA SER A 125 6.20 5.27 1.30
C SER A 125 6.74 4.72 -0.01
N LEU A 126 6.26 3.56 -0.46
CA LEU A 126 6.64 2.93 -1.73
C LEU A 126 6.30 3.81 -2.94
N LEU A 127 5.11 4.44 -2.97
CA LEU A 127 4.72 5.38 -4.02
C LEU A 127 5.59 6.66 -4.03
N SER A 128 6.21 6.97 -2.89
CA SER A 128 7.07 8.14 -2.70
C SER A 128 8.55 7.85 -2.94
N SER A 129 8.99 6.59 -2.90
CA SER A 129 10.40 6.21 -2.98
C SER A 129 11.01 6.30 -4.38
N ARG A 130 10.19 6.25 -5.44
CA ARG A 130 10.67 6.40 -6.82
C ARG A 130 11.11 7.84 -7.10
N PRO A 131 12.33 8.08 -7.64
CA PRO A 131 12.72 9.38 -8.15
C PRO A 131 11.77 9.78 -9.26
N LYS A 132 11.08 10.90 -9.08
CA LYS A 132 10.07 11.38 -10.01
C LYS A 132 10.75 12.28 -11.04
N SER A 133 10.39 12.12 -12.31
CA SER A 133 10.74 13.11 -13.33
C SER A 133 10.11 14.47 -12.99
N GLU A 134 10.69 15.56 -13.50
CA GLU A 134 10.15 16.90 -13.26
C GLU A 134 8.68 16.96 -13.74
N GLY A 135 7.75 17.24 -12.82
CA GLY A 135 6.31 17.25 -13.07
C GLY A 135 5.57 15.94 -12.75
N ASP A 136 6.28 14.85 -12.44
CA ASP A 136 5.68 13.61 -11.95
C ASP A 136 5.47 13.62 -10.44
N TRP A 137 4.28 13.21 -10.03
CA TRP A 137 3.88 13.12 -8.63
C TRP A 137 3.48 11.68 -8.29
N TRP A 138 3.32 11.36 -7.01
CA TRP A 138 2.93 10.03 -6.56
C TRP A 138 1.57 9.59 -7.13
N PHE A 139 0.65 10.54 -7.37
CA PHE A 139 -0.66 10.24 -7.97
C PHE A 139 -0.56 9.83 -9.44
N ASN A 140 0.31 10.46 -10.26
CA ASN A 140 0.55 10.01 -11.65
C ASN A 140 1.05 8.57 -11.71
N TYR A 141 1.84 8.16 -10.71
CA TYR A 141 2.33 6.78 -10.63
C TYR A 141 1.22 5.85 -10.15
N LEU A 142 0.44 6.26 -9.15
CA LEU A 142 -0.72 5.51 -8.70
C LEU A 142 -1.71 5.23 -9.83
N ASP A 143 -2.00 6.20 -10.70
CA ASP A 143 -2.87 6.00 -11.88
C ASP A 143 -2.34 4.88 -12.80
N LYS A 144 -1.01 4.79 -12.98
CA LYS A 144 -0.38 3.72 -13.77
C LYS A 144 -0.48 2.36 -13.08
N VAL A 145 -0.31 2.34 -11.76
CA VAL A 145 -0.43 1.13 -10.94
C VAL A 145 -1.87 0.61 -10.98
N GLU A 146 -2.87 1.47 -10.79
CA GLU A 146 -4.28 1.11 -10.83
C GLU A 146 -4.69 0.60 -12.22
N ALA A 147 -4.29 1.29 -13.29
CA ALA A 147 -4.52 0.82 -14.65
C ALA A 147 -3.88 -0.55 -14.94
N ALA A 148 -2.71 -0.83 -14.38
CA ALA A 148 -2.05 -2.13 -14.53
C ALA A 148 -2.74 -3.23 -13.70
N ILE A 149 -3.23 -2.91 -12.50
CA ILE A 149 -4.02 -3.81 -11.66
C ILE A 149 -5.32 -4.20 -12.39
N GLU A 150 -6.04 -3.22 -12.95
CA GLU A 150 -7.27 -3.47 -13.71
C GLU A 150 -7.03 -4.28 -14.99
N ALA A 151 -5.87 -4.13 -15.64
CA ALA A 151 -5.54 -4.86 -16.87
C ALA A 151 -5.07 -6.31 -16.63
N THR A 152 -4.62 -6.63 -15.41
CA THR A 152 -4.15 -7.98 -15.04
C THR A 152 -5.24 -8.79 -14.33
N GLY A 153 -6.32 -8.11 -13.92
CA GLY A 153 -7.55 -8.74 -13.46
C GLY A 153 -8.36 -9.30 -14.62
#